data_AF-A0A7V9IFW1-F1
#
_entry.id   AF-A0A7V9IFW1-F1
#
_cell.length_a   1.000
_cell.length_b   1.000
_cell.length_c   1.000
_cell.angle_alpha   90.00
_cell.angle_beta   90.00
_cell.angle_gamma   90.00
#
_symmetry.space_group_name_H-M   'P 1'
#
loop_
_entity.id
_entity.type
_entity.pdbx_description
1 polymer ?
#
loop_
_entity_poly.entity_id
_entity_poly.type
_entity_poly.pdbx_seq_one_letter_code
_entity_poly.pdbx_strand_id
1 'polypeptide(L)'
;MTELEGVWNVERTGGLLPPLVGVRKKIRGARGQTVVGRGLSAPFDVVGNELRYRGPLDGFVDVLEPAEDGWNGRALFRGREYGRFRLTPAKGDTMGSVQNQLVKHIDEALAMEENVKRMLDGMIETTDDPGVIDLLEHHKVETEEHSQRLRRRLEAHGSSPSMVREAAGILGALAKLPLDMVRGEKAGRNARDGYATEHMEIAAYQLLERIAARAGDEETAEVARRNRAEEEAMARKLEEHWDLFAEQSLREEGVSTAAKD
;
A
#
# COMPACT_ATOMS: atom_id res chain seq x y z
N MET A 1 -9.15 14.34 -18.19
CA MET A 1 -8.27 13.15 -18.29
C MET A 1 -8.29 12.72 -19.74
N THR A 2 -7.14 12.50 -20.38
CA THR A 2 -7.07 12.02 -21.76
C THR A 2 -7.54 10.57 -21.82
N GLU A 3 -8.40 10.19 -22.77
CA GLU A 3 -8.94 8.82 -22.91
C GLU A 3 -7.87 7.72 -23.05
N LEU A 4 -6.64 8.10 -23.37
CA LEU A 4 -5.47 7.22 -23.50
C LEU A 4 -4.77 6.89 -22.18
N GLU A 5 -5.11 7.56 -21.07
CA GLU A 5 -4.43 7.37 -19.78
C GLU A 5 -4.70 5.96 -19.22
N GLY A 6 -3.62 5.24 -18.89
CA GLY A 6 -3.73 3.87 -18.37
C GLY A 6 -2.62 2.94 -18.84
N VAL A 7 -2.80 1.64 -18.58
CA VAL A 7 -1.94 0.58 -19.08
C VAL A 7 -2.70 -0.28 -20.07
N TRP A 8 -2.06 -0.49 -21.21
CA TRP A 8 -2.65 -1.15 -22.36
C TRP A 8 -1.81 -2.36 -22.73
N ASN A 9 -2.45 -3.52 -22.89
CA ASN A 9 -1.83 -4.65 -23.56
C ASN A 9 -1.74 -4.35 -25.05
N VAL A 10 -0.61 -4.69 -25.66
CA VAL A 10 -0.39 -4.50 -27.10
C VAL A 10 -0.55 -5.84 -27.80
N GLU A 11 -1.61 -5.98 -28.58
CA GLU A 11 -1.89 -7.18 -29.37
C GLU A 11 -1.63 -6.90 -30.84
N ARG A 12 -0.82 -7.72 -31.50
CA ARG A 12 -0.52 -7.53 -32.92
C ARG A 12 -1.69 -8.01 -33.78
N THR A 13 -2.14 -7.17 -34.71
CA THR A 13 -3.28 -7.49 -35.60
C THR A 13 -2.89 -7.62 -37.07
N GLY A 14 -1.67 -7.24 -37.48
CA GLY A 14 -1.12 -7.55 -38.81
C GLY A 14 0.20 -6.85 -39.13
N GLY A 15 0.93 -7.28 -40.18
CA GLY A 15 2.20 -6.71 -40.66
C GLY A 15 3.43 -7.62 -40.44
N LEU A 16 4.64 -7.10 -40.67
CA LEU A 16 5.88 -7.91 -40.88
C LEU A 16 6.67 -8.31 -39.61
N LEU A 17 6.16 -8.03 -38.40
CA LEU A 17 6.88 -8.29 -37.16
C LEU A 17 6.27 -9.43 -36.34
N PRO A 18 7.09 -10.15 -35.54
CA PRO A 18 6.62 -11.25 -34.70
C PRO A 18 5.58 -10.81 -33.66
N PRO A 19 4.78 -11.75 -33.12
CA PRO A 19 3.77 -11.46 -32.11
C PRO A 19 4.38 -10.79 -30.86
N LEU A 20 3.73 -9.72 -30.39
CA LEU A 20 4.18 -8.85 -29.30
C LEU A 20 3.74 -9.40 -27.91
N VAL A 21 4.07 -10.66 -27.61
CA VAL A 21 3.67 -11.28 -26.33
C VAL A 21 4.35 -10.56 -25.15
N GLY A 22 3.55 -10.06 -24.20
CA GLY A 22 4.04 -9.39 -23.00
C GLY A 22 4.46 -7.93 -23.19
N VAL A 23 4.07 -7.31 -24.31
CA VAL A 23 4.28 -5.87 -24.55
C VAL A 23 3.11 -5.07 -23.99
N ARG A 24 3.42 -4.04 -23.19
CA ARG A 24 2.43 -3.10 -22.64
C ARG A 24 2.81 -1.66 -22.95
N LYS A 25 1.83 -0.78 -23.04
CA LYS A 25 2.04 0.68 -23.04
C LYS A 25 1.50 1.26 -21.75
N LYS A 26 2.31 2.07 -21.06
CA LYS A 26 1.90 2.85 -19.88
C LYS A 26 1.85 4.32 -20.27
N ILE A 27 0.69 4.95 -20.15
CA ILE A 27 0.45 6.34 -20.60
C ILE A 27 -0.03 7.18 -19.42
N ARG A 28 0.60 8.35 -19.23
CA ARG A 28 0.27 9.34 -18.20
C ARG A 28 0.33 10.75 -18.79
N GLY A 29 -0.84 11.36 -18.99
CA GLY A 29 -0.95 12.67 -19.62
C GLY A 29 -0.21 12.74 -20.95
N ALA A 30 0.74 13.67 -21.08
CA ALA A 30 1.49 13.90 -22.32
C ALA A 30 2.67 12.94 -22.55
N ARG A 31 2.86 11.90 -21.72
CA ARG A 31 4.01 10.98 -21.82
C ARG A 31 3.60 9.53 -21.63
N GLY A 32 4.43 8.62 -22.11
CA GLY A 32 4.29 7.21 -21.80
C GLY A 32 5.53 6.39 -22.13
N GLN A 33 5.42 5.08 -21.95
CA GLN A 33 6.48 4.14 -22.27
C GLN A 33 5.92 2.80 -22.74
N THR A 34 6.60 2.16 -23.68
CA THR A 34 6.33 0.78 -24.08
C THR A 34 7.25 -0.13 -23.26
N VAL A 35 6.67 -1.05 -22.50
CA VAL A 35 7.38 -2.02 -21.66
C VAL A 35 7.31 -3.38 -22.33
N VAL A 36 8.47 -4.04 -22.50
CA VAL A 36 8.59 -5.40 -23.04
C VAL A 36 9.20 -6.28 -21.96
N GLY A 37 8.43 -7.26 -21.47
CA GLY A 37 8.88 -8.16 -20.40
C GLY A 37 9.24 -7.42 -19.10
N ARG A 38 10.31 -7.85 -18.42
CA ARG A 38 10.73 -7.33 -17.10
C ARG A 38 11.81 -6.22 -17.14
N GLY A 39 12.24 -5.73 -18.31
CA GLY A 39 13.40 -4.82 -18.34
C GLY A 39 13.56 -3.88 -19.53
N LEU A 40 12.90 -4.10 -20.67
CA LEU A 40 13.02 -3.19 -21.82
C LEU A 40 11.91 -2.14 -21.78
N SER A 41 12.30 -0.86 -21.80
CA SER A 41 11.37 0.27 -21.82
C SER A 41 11.75 1.26 -22.92
N ALA A 42 10.77 1.66 -23.73
CA ALA A 42 10.92 2.64 -24.79
C ALA A 42 9.99 3.84 -24.52
N PRO A 43 10.52 5.00 -24.10
CA PRO A 43 9.70 6.17 -23.77
C PRO A 43 9.17 6.86 -25.04
N PHE A 44 7.99 7.46 -24.93
CA PHE A 44 7.34 8.24 -25.98
C PHE A 44 6.59 9.44 -25.41
N ASP A 45 6.36 10.43 -26.26
CA ASP A 45 5.46 11.56 -26.00
C ASP A 45 4.08 11.31 -26.63
N VAL A 46 3.04 11.77 -25.97
CA VAL A 46 1.65 11.68 -26.45
C VAL A 46 1.26 13.01 -27.07
N VAL A 47 0.99 13.01 -28.37
CA VAL A 47 0.61 14.20 -29.15
C VAL A 47 -0.72 13.90 -29.86
N GLY A 48 -1.82 14.33 -29.25
CA GLY A 48 -3.16 13.91 -29.68
C GLY A 48 -3.29 12.40 -29.55
N ASN A 49 -3.53 11.71 -30.67
CA ASN A 49 -3.61 10.24 -30.73
C ASN A 49 -2.31 9.59 -31.23
N GLU A 50 -1.20 10.33 -31.25
CA GLU A 50 0.09 9.80 -31.67
C GLU A 50 1.01 9.54 -30.46
N LEU A 51 1.67 8.39 -30.48
CA LEU A 51 2.75 8.05 -29.55
C LEU A 51 4.07 8.19 -30.30
N ARG A 52 4.81 9.26 -30.01
CA ARG A 52 6.08 9.60 -30.68
C ARG A 52 7.24 9.15 -29.82
N TYR A 53 7.95 8.10 -30.25
CA TYR A 53 9.05 7.54 -29.48
C TYR A 53 10.22 8.50 -29.38
N ARG A 54 11.00 8.39 -28.30
CA ARG A 54 12.20 9.20 -28.07
C ARG A 54 13.46 8.45 -28.47
N GLY A 55 14.55 9.18 -28.67
CA GLY A 55 15.86 8.62 -29.01
C GLY A 55 16.27 7.46 -28.08
N PRO A 56 16.77 6.33 -28.62
CA PRO A 56 17.21 6.11 -30.01
C PRO A 56 16.12 5.67 -31.00
N LEU A 57 14.83 5.72 -30.62
CA LEU A 57 13.69 5.25 -31.43
C LEU A 57 12.84 6.40 -32.01
N ASP A 58 13.41 7.59 -32.18
CA ASP A 58 12.73 8.82 -32.63
C ASP A 58 12.05 8.72 -34.01
N GLY A 59 12.50 7.79 -34.87
CA GLY A 59 11.84 7.50 -36.14
C GLY A 59 10.52 6.73 -36.04
N PHE A 60 10.15 6.22 -34.86
CA PHE A 60 8.94 5.41 -34.64
C PHE A 60 7.78 6.26 -34.12
N VAL A 61 6.61 6.08 -34.74
CA VAL A 61 5.36 6.71 -34.32
C VAL A 61 4.24 5.69 -34.37
N ASP A 62 3.45 5.62 -33.31
CA ASP A 62 2.21 4.87 -33.33
C ASP A 62 1.02 5.83 -33.41
N VAL A 63 0.12 5.62 -34.38
CA VAL A 63 -1.11 6.41 -34.56
C VAL A 63 -2.30 5.59 -34.08
N LEU A 64 -3.10 6.17 -33.18
CA LEU A 64 -4.23 5.50 -32.53
C LEU A 64 -5.58 6.01 -33.04
N GLU A 65 -6.52 5.09 -33.19
CA GLU A 65 -7.91 5.35 -33.54
C GLU A 65 -8.82 4.68 -32.50
N PRO A 66 -9.84 5.39 -31.97
CA PRO A 66 -10.78 4.81 -31.02
C PRO A 66 -11.44 3.55 -31.54
N ALA A 67 -11.66 2.57 -30.66
CA ALA A 67 -12.40 1.34 -30.93
C ALA A 67 -13.37 1.04 -29.77
N GLU A 68 -14.29 0.10 -29.96
CA GLU A 68 -15.31 -0.27 -28.96
C GLU A 68 -14.70 -0.65 -27.60
N ASP A 69 -13.64 -1.47 -27.61
CA ASP A 69 -12.91 -1.91 -26.41
C ASP A 69 -11.41 -1.54 -26.46
N GLY A 70 -11.13 -0.23 -26.59
CA GLY A 70 -9.78 0.32 -26.54
C GLY A 70 -9.38 1.08 -27.80
N TRP A 71 -8.23 0.76 -28.38
CA TRP A 71 -7.69 1.49 -29.54
C TRP A 71 -7.16 0.57 -30.62
N ASN A 72 -7.42 0.92 -31.88
CA ASN A 72 -6.69 0.35 -33.00
C ASN A 72 -5.46 1.22 -33.27
N GLY A 73 -4.32 0.59 -33.52
CA GLY A 73 -3.05 1.27 -33.72
C GLY A 73 -2.39 0.92 -35.04
N ARG A 74 -1.82 1.92 -35.70
CA ARG A 74 -0.87 1.76 -36.82
C ARG A 74 0.52 2.13 -36.33
N ALA A 75 1.50 1.28 -36.60
CA ALA A 75 2.90 1.50 -36.28
C ALA A 75 3.66 1.97 -37.52
N LEU A 76 4.28 3.14 -37.44
CA LEU A 76 4.98 3.80 -38.53
C LEU A 76 6.46 3.99 -38.19
N PHE A 77 7.32 3.77 -39.19
CA PHE A 77 8.72 4.15 -39.13
C PHE A 77 8.99 5.15 -40.25
N ARG A 78 9.39 6.37 -39.88
CA ARG A 78 9.61 7.48 -40.82
C ARG A 78 8.43 7.68 -41.80
N GLY A 79 7.21 7.61 -41.27
CA GLY A 79 5.96 7.79 -42.03
C GLY A 79 5.49 6.57 -42.84
N ARG A 80 6.24 5.47 -42.86
CA ARG A 80 5.83 4.23 -43.53
C ARG A 80 5.24 3.24 -42.53
N GLU A 81 4.02 2.80 -42.77
CA GLU A 81 3.39 1.76 -41.96
C GLU A 81 4.17 0.45 -42.09
N TYR A 82 4.57 -0.11 -40.95
CA TYR A 82 5.14 -1.46 -40.85
C TYR A 82 4.27 -2.38 -40.01
N GLY A 83 3.14 -1.87 -39.49
CA GLY A 83 2.29 -2.68 -38.66
C GLY A 83 0.98 -2.14 -38.15
N ARG A 84 0.16 -3.09 -37.69
CA ARG A 84 -1.10 -2.83 -37.01
C ARG A 84 -1.18 -3.61 -35.71
N PHE A 85 -1.74 -2.97 -34.69
CA PHE A 85 -1.93 -3.54 -33.36
C PHE A 85 -3.25 -3.05 -32.77
N ARG A 86 -3.65 -3.64 -31.65
CA ARG A 86 -4.75 -3.22 -30.82
C ARG A 86 -4.24 -2.97 -29.40
N LEU A 87 -4.75 -1.92 -28.78
CA LEU A 87 -4.60 -1.66 -27.36
C LEU A 87 -5.85 -2.13 -26.66
N THR A 88 -5.71 -3.17 -25.85
CA THR A 88 -6.76 -3.62 -24.94
C THR A 88 -6.41 -3.17 -23.51
N PRO A 89 -7.38 -2.75 -22.69
CA PRO A 89 -7.10 -2.39 -21.31
C PRO A 89 -6.44 -3.57 -20.60
N ALA A 90 -5.29 -3.34 -19.96
CA ALA A 90 -4.66 -4.35 -19.13
C ALA A 90 -5.50 -4.55 -17.87
N LYS A 91 -6.37 -5.57 -17.87
CA LYS A 91 -7.18 -5.95 -16.69
C LYS A 91 -6.24 -6.13 -15.48
N GLY A 92 -6.45 -5.33 -14.45
CA GLY A 92 -5.66 -5.34 -13.21
C GLY A 92 -4.41 -4.45 -13.17
N ASP A 93 -4.09 -3.70 -14.23
CA ASP A 93 -2.87 -2.85 -14.27
C ASP A 93 -3.18 -1.40 -14.70
N THR A 94 -4.42 -0.90 -14.57
CA THR A 94 -4.66 0.54 -14.65
C THR A 94 -3.77 1.20 -13.60
N MET A 95 -2.82 2.07 -13.99
CA MET A 95 -2.05 2.87 -13.02
C MET A 95 -3.08 3.49 -12.07
N GLY A 96 -3.09 3.00 -10.82
CA GLY A 96 -4.31 2.95 -10.03
C GLY A 96 -5.03 4.28 -10.04
N SER A 97 -6.30 4.27 -10.47
CA SER A 97 -7.19 5.39 -10.19
C SER A 97 -7.10 5.73 -8.70
N VAL A 98 -7.46 6.95 -8.32
CA VAL A 98 -7.49 7.30 -6.89
C VAL A 98 -8.36 6.31 -6.11
N GLN A 99 -9.40 5.73 -6.73
CA GLN A 99 -10.21 4.64 -6.18
C GLN A 99 -9.40 3.35 -5.97
N ASN A 100 -8.60 2.91 -6.94
CA ASN A 100 -7.77 1.71 -6.77
C ASN A 100 -6.71 1.92 -5.67
N GLN A 101 -6.13 3.11 -5.58
CA GLN A 101 -5.20 3.43 -4.48
C GLN A 101 -5.92 3.47 -3.13
N LEU A 102 -7.14 4.00 -3.08
CA LEU A 102 -7.96 3.97 -1.88
C LEU A 102 -8.20 2.54 -1.41
N VAL A 103 -8.72 1.67 -2.28
CA VAL A 103 -8.96 0.24 -1.95
C VAL A 103 -7.68 -0.42 -1.46
N LYS A 104 -6.56 -0.20 -2.14
CA LYS A 104 -5.26 -0.72 -1.74
C LYS A 104 -4.87 -0.26 -0.32
N HIS A 105 -5.02 1.03 0.00
CA HIS A 105 -4.65 1.54 1.32
C HIS A 105 -5.61 1.10 2.43
N ILE A 106 -6.90 0.88 2.13
CA ILE A 106 -7.82 0.23 3.09
C ILE A 106 -7.36 -1.19 3.39
N ASP A 107 -6.97 -1.96 2.35
CA ASP A 107 -6.47 -3.33 2.50
C ASP A 107 -5.14 -3.39 3.27
N GLU A 108 -4.21 -2.47 2.99
CA GLU A 108 -2.95 -2.33 3.74
C GLU A 108 -3.18 -1.99 5.21
N ALA A 109 -4.10 -1.06 5.51
CA ALA A 109 -4.48 -0.74 6.89
C ALA A 109 -5.12 -1.95 7.59
N LEU A 110 -6.00 -2.69 6.91
CA LEU A 110 -6.60 -3.89 7.48
C LEU A 110 -5.54 -4.96 7.78
N ALA A 111 -4.58 -5.16 6.87
CA ALA A 111 -3.49 -6.10 7.10
C ALA A 111 -2.60 -5.69 8.28
N MET A 112 -2.37 -4.39 8.48
CA MET A 112 -1.66 -3.83 9.62
C MET A 112 -2.39 -4.14 10.94
N GLU A 113 -3.68 -3.84 11.03
CA GLU A 113 -4.53 -4.13 12.19
C GLU A 113 -4.52 -5.63 12.56
N GLU A 114 -4.60 -6.52 11.56
CA GLU A 114 -4.50 -7.98 11.81
C GLU A 114 -3.11 -8.43 12.30
N ASN A 115 -2.05 -7.67 12.02
CA ASN A 115 -0.73 -7.92 12.60
C ASN A 115 -0.67 -7.39 14.03
N VAL A 116 -1.21 -6.20 14.28
CA VAL A 116 -1.22 -5.56 15.60
C VAL A 116 -1.98 -6.40 16.60
N LYS A 117 -3.14 -6.95 16.25
CA LYS A 117 -3.85 -7.89 17.14
C LYS A 117 -3.00 -9.09 17.57
N ARG A 118 -2.21 -9.67 16.65
CA ARG A 118 -1.29 -10.78 16.97
C ARG A 118 -0.12 -10.34 17.83
N MET A 119 0.36 -9.11 17.65
CA MET A 119 1.36 -8.51 18.51
C MET A 119 0.80 -8.30 19.92
N LEU A 120 -0.40 -7.76 20.04
CA LEU A 120 -1.10 -7.56 21.31
C LEU A 120 -1.32 -8.87 22.06
N ASP A 121 -1.74 -9.95 21.35
CA ASP A 121 -1.82 -11.29 21.93
C ASP A 121 -0.49 -11.72 22.58
N GLY A 122 0.62 -11.57 21.84
CA GLY A 122 1.95 -11.90 22.37
C GLY A 122 2.39 -11.02 23.53
N MET A 123 2.04 -9.74 23.53
CA MET A 123 2.36 -8.81 24.63
C MET A 123 1.55 -9.14 25.89
N ILE A 124 0.26 -9.44 25.74
CA ILE A 124 -0.63 -9.87 26.84
C ILE A 124 -0.15 -11.18 27.46
N GLU A 125 0.25 -12.16 26.64
CA GLU A 125 0.75 -13.46 27.12
C GLU A 125 2.10 -13.38 27.86
N THR A 126 2.88 -12.31 27.66
CA THR A 126 4.26 -12.22 28.14
C THR A 126 4.49 -11.19 29.24
N THR A 127 3.50 -10.35 29.54
CA THR A 127 3.55 -9.37 30.63
C THR A 127 2.88 -9.93 31.90
N ASP A 128 3.43 -9.61 33.06
CA ASP A 128 2.87 -10.00 34.38
C ASP A 128 2.18 -8.80 35.09
N ASP A 129 2.21 -7.60 34.50
CA ASP A 129 1.64 -6.40 35.10
C ASP A 129 0.14 -6.27 34.80
N PRO A 130 -0.75 -6.32 35.81
CA PRO A 130 -2.20 -6.29 35.57
C PRO A 130 -2.70 -4.99 34.91
N GLY A 131 -2.04 -3.85 35.16
CA GLY A 131 -2.42 -2.57 34.55
C GLY A 131 -2.04 -2.52 33.07
N VAL A 132 -0.89 -3.09 32.71
CA VAL A 132 -0.49 -3.25 31.31
C VAL A 132 -1.37 -4.26 30.58
N ILE A 133 -1.77 -5.36 31.23
CA ILE A 133 -2.71 -6.34 30.65
C ILE A 133 -4.04 -5.66 30.32
N ASP A 134 -4.66 -4.96 31.28
CA ASP A 134 -5.94 -4.27 31.08
C ASP A 134 -5.85 -3.24 29.93
N LEU A 135 -4.75 -2.48 29.88
CA LEU A 135 -4.49 -1.52 28.81
C LEU A 135 -4.44 -2.19 27.42
N LEU A 136 -3.70 -3.30 27.30
CA LEU A 136 -3.51 -4.01 26.03
C LEU A 136 -4.78 -4.77 25.61
N GLU A 137 -5.52 -5.35 26.55
CA GLU A 137 -6.81 -6.01 26.28
C GLU A 137 -7.85 -5.00 25.78
N HIS A 138 -7.92 -3.83 26.42
CA HIS A 138 -8.78 -2.74 25.96
C HIS A 138 -8.42 -2.32 24.54
N HIS A 139 -7.13 -2.10 24.28
CA HIS A 139 -6.67 -1.67 22.97
C HIS A 139 -6.94 -2.72 21.89
N LYS A 140 -6.75 -4.01 22.21
CA LYS A 140 -7.06 -5.11 21.28
C LYS A 140 -8.53 -5.09 20.82
N VAL A 141 -9.47 -4.75 21.71
CA VAL A 141 -10.88 -4.59 21.35
C VAL A 141 -11.08 -3.41 20.39
N GLU A 142 -10.40 -2.29 20.61
CA GLU A 142 -10.38 -1.13 19.69
C GLU A 142 -9.84 -1.53 18.31
N THR A 143 -8.67 -2.18 18.26
CA THR A 143 -8.03 -2.75 17.04
C THR A 143 -8.98 -3.73 16.30
N GLU A 144 -9.77 -4.53 17.03
CA GLU A 144 -10.78 -5.39 16.41
C GLU A 144 -11.90 -4.58 15.74
N GLU A 145 -12.37 -3.50 16.37
CA GLU A 145 -13.33 -2.58 15.77
C GLU A 145 -12.74 -1.84 14.56
N HIS A 146 -11.46 -1.46 14.60
CA HIS A 146 -10.75 -0.85 13.48
C HIS A 146 -10.80 -1.75 12.24
N SER A 147 -10.36 -3.01 12.41
CA SER A 147 -10.44 -4.03 11.37
C SER A 147 -11.86 -4.20 10.81
N GLN A 148 -12.88 -4.19 11.68
CA GLN A 148 -14.27 -4.31 11.22
C GLN A 148 -14.73 -3.10 10.40
N ARG A 149 -14.36 -1.88 10.80
CA ARG A 149 -14.66 -0.65 10.03
C ARG A 149 -14.00 -0.70 8.66
N LEU A 150 -12.73 -1.11 8.59
CA LEU A 150 -11.99 -1.25 7.33
C LEU A 150 -12.56 -2.33 6.41
N ARG A 151 -12.95 -3.50 6.94
CA ARG A 151 -13.64 -4.54 6.16
C ARG A 151 -14.92 -4.03 5.51
N ARG A 152 -15.76 -3.30 6.27
CA ARG A 152 -16.98 -2.68 5.71
C ARG A 152 -16.65 -1.69 4.59
N ARG A 153 -15.54 -0.94 4.71
CA ARG A 153 -15.09 -0.05 3.63
C ARG A 153 -14.64 -0.84 2.39
N LEU A 154 -13.88 -1.92 2.52
CA LEU A 154 -13.53 -2.78 1.38
C LEU A 154 -14.77 -3.34 0.68
N GLU A 155 -15.73 -3.85 1.45
CA GLU A 155 -17.00 -4.38 0.93
C GLU A 155 -17.79 -3.31 0.16
N ALA A 156 -17.82 -2.06 0.64
CA ALA A 156 -18.45 -0.94 -0.05
C ALA A 156 -17.80 -0.63 -1.41
N HIS A 157 -16.51 -0.96 -1.57
CA HIS A 157 -15.78 -0.87 -2.84
C HIS A 157 -15.83 -2.16 -3.67
N GLY A 158 -16.71 -3.11 -3.33
CA GLY A 158 -16.83 -4.39 -4.02
C GLY A 158 -15.58 -5.27 -3.92
N SER A 159 -14.73 -5.00 -2.93
CA SER A 159 -13.47 -5.69 -2.70
C SER A 159 -13.57 -6.55 -1.43
N SER A 160 -12.87 -7.67 -1.41
CA SER A 160 -12.67 -8.48 -0.20
C SER A 160 -11.24 -8.28 0.30
N PRO A 161 -10.97 -8.47 1.61
CA PRO A 161 -9.60 -8.48 2.13
C PRO A 161 -8.72 -9.36 1.26
N SER A 162 -7.66 -8.79 0.70
CA SER A 162 -6.78 -9.55 -0.15
C SER A 162 -5.87 -10.39 0.76
N MET A 163 -5.98 -11.71 0.68
CA MET A 163 -4.98 -12.63 1.26
C MET A 163 -3.65 -12.55 0.48
N VAL A 164 -3.41 -11.48 -0.28
CA VAL A 164 -2.33 -11.39 -1.25
C VAL A 164 -1.07 -10.87 -0.57
N ARG A 165 -0.01 -11.67 -0.71
CA ARG A 165 1.39 -11.45 -0.27
C ARG A 165 2.06 -10.15 -0.80
N GLU A 166 1.32 -9.21 -1.36
CA GLU A 166 1.87 -7.96 -1.95
C GLU A 166 1.92 -6.77 -0.98
N ALA A 167 1.74 -6.99 0.32
CA ALA A 167 2.12 -6.03 1.35
C ALA A 167 3.62 -6.10 1.71
N ALA A 168 4.51 -6.44 0.77
CA ALA A 168 5.93 -6.71 1.07
C ALA A 168 6.72 -5.51 1.66
N GLY A 169 6.19 -4.28 1.57
CA GLY A 169 6.86 -3.07 2.06
C GLY A 169 6.63 -2.80 3.56
N ILE A 170 5.37 -2.58 3.96
CA ILE A 170 5.00 -2.20 5.34
C ILE A 170 5.06 -3.42 6.28
N LEU A 171 4.54 -4.56 5.82
CA LEU A 171 4.59 -5.83 6.55
C LEU A 171 6.03 -6.34 6.75
N GLY A 172 6.96 -5.99 5.85
CA GLY A 172 8.39 -6.33 5.99
C GLY A 172 9.11 -5.57 7.11
N ALA A 173 8.64 -4.37 7.46
CA ALA A 173 9.14 -3.59 8.60
C ALA A 173 8.55 -4.13 9.92
N LEU A 174 7.25 -4.42 9.94
CA LEU A 174 6.56 -4.99 11.11
C LEU A 174 6.95 -6.44 11.40
N ALA A 175 7.26 -7.25 10.38
CA ALA A 175 7.70 -8.65 10.56
C ALA A 175 9.06 -8.80 11.27
N LYS A 176 9.81 -7.70 11.44
CA LYS A 176 11.06 -7.69 12.23
C LYS A 176 10.83 -7.40 13.71
N LEU A 177 9.65 -6.95 14.12
CA LEU A 177 9.38 -6.54 15.51
C LEU A 177 9.13 -7.73 16.47
N PRO A 178 8.52 -8.86 16.07
CA PRO A 178 8.29 -9.96 17.01
C PRO A 178 9.34 -11.09 17.01
N LEU A 179 10.39 -11.05 16.15
CA LEU A 179 11.25 -12.24 15.97
C LEU A 179 12.27 -12.50 17.11
N ASP A 180 12.37 -11.62 18.12
CA ASP A 180 13.40 -11.68 19.16
C ASP A 180 12.87 -12.21 20.51
N MET A 181 12.06 -13.28 20.51
CA MET A 181 11.57 -13.97 21.73
C MET A 181 12.67 -14.66 22.59
N VAL A 182 13.94 -14.27 22.45
CA VAL A 182 15.12 -14.97 23.04
C VAL A 182 15.97 -14.06 23.95
N ARG A 183 15.49 -12.86 24.35
CA ARG A 183 16.25 -11.95 25.24
C ARG A 183 15.48 -11.56 26.51
N GLY A 184 16.21 -11.18 27.57
CA GLY A 184 15.72 -10.98 28.95
C GLY A 184 14.67 -9.88 29.16
N GLU A 185 14.86 -8.69 28.57
CA GLU A 185 13.95 -7.54 28.83
C GLU A 185 12.61 -7.59 28.05
N LYS A 186 11.52 -8.04 28.64
CA LYS A 186 10.23 -8.09 27.96
C LYS A 186 9.51 -6.75 28.03
N ALA A 187 9.49 -6.09 29.19
CA ALA A 187 8.71 -4.87 29.39
C ALA A 187 9.20 -3.67 28.56
N GLY A 188 10.48 -3.32 28.65
CA GLY A 188 11.03 -2.14 27.95
C GLY A 188 11.00 -2.26 26.43
N ARG A 189 11.22 -3.46 25.89
CA ARG A 189 11.12 -3.72 24.44
C ARG A 189 9.67 -3.69 23.97
N ASN A 190 8.76 -4.33 24.69
CA ASN A 190 7.32 -4.32 24.37
C ASN A 190 6.78 -2.88 24.35
N ALA A 191 7.13 -2.04 25.33
CA ALA A 191 6.73 -0.64 25.36
C ALA A 191 7.24 0.16 24.16
N ARG A 192 8.52 -0.01 23.81
CA ARG A 192 9.13 0.62 22.62
C ARG A 192 8.47 0.19 21.33
N ASP A 193 8.29 -1.11 21.15
CA ASP A 193 7.78 -1.66 19.90
C ASP A 193 6.28 -1.37 19.76
N GLY A 194 5.52 -1.38 20.88
CA GLY A 194 4.16 -0.88 20.95
C GLY A 194 4.07 0.59 20.55
N TYR A 195 4.80 1.49 21.22
CA TYR A 195 4.79 2.92 20.91
C TYR A 195 5.18 3.21 19.45
N ALA A 196 6.19 2.53 18.93
CA ALA A 196 6.58 2.68 17.53
C ALA A 196 5.48 2.21 16.57
N THR A 197 4.78 1.13 16.92
CA THR A 197 3.65 0.59 16.14
C THR A 197 2.50 1.59 16.10
N GLU A 198 2.09 2.17 17.24
CA GLU A 198 1.03 3.19 17.29
C GLU A 198 1.32 4.34 16.31
N HIS A 199 2.55 4.84 16.26
CA HIS A 199 2.92 5.92 15.33
C HIS A 199 2.94 5.49 13.86
N MET A 200 3.21 4.22 13.56
CA MET A 200 3.03 3.69 12.21
C MET A 200 1.54 3.66 11.82
N GLU A 201 0.66 3.27 12.74
CA GLU A 201 -0.79 3.24 12.50
C GLU A 201 -1.35 4.65 12.32
N ILE A 202 -0.95 5.61 13.18
CA ILE A 202 -1.28 7.03 13.03
C ILE A 202 -0.86 7.55 11.64
N ALA A 203 0.35 7.23 11.19
CA ALA A 203 0.84 7.65 9.88
C ALA A 203 0.06 7.00 8.73
N ALA A 204 -0.26 5.71 8.84
CA ALA A 204 -1.05 4.99 7.86
C ALA A 204 -2.48 5.56 7.74
N TYR A 205 -3.13 5.85 8.87
CA TYR A 205 -4.45 6.46 8.87
C TYR A 205 -4.44 7.91 8.37
N GLN A 206 -3.41 8.70 8.69
CA GLN A 206 -3.24 10.02 8.10
C GLN A 206 -3.13 9.99 6.57
N LEU A 207 -2.45 8.99 6.02
CA LEU A 207 -2.35 8.80 4.58
C LEU A 207 -3.70 8.34 3.99
N LEU A 208 -4.35 7.35 4.61
CA LEU A 208 -5.64 6.84 4.18
C LEU A 208 -6.71 7.93 4.16
N GLU A 209 -6.82 8.76 5.20
CA GLU A 209 -7.74 9.91 5.27
C GLU A 209 -7.58 10.83 4.05
N ARG A 210 -6.33 11.17 3.73
CA ARG A 210 -6.00 12.09 2.62
C ARG A 210 -6.28 11.48 1.25
N ILE A 211 -6.12 10.16 1.11
CA ILE A 211 -6.42 9.45 -0.13
C ILE A 211 -7.93 9.31 -0.30
N ALA A 212 -8.65 8.96 0.76
CA ALA A 212 -10.11 8.87 0.78
C ALA A 212 -10.75 10.22 0.40
N ALA A 213 -10.28 11.33 0.98
CA ALA A 213 -10.75 12.66 0.62
C ALA A 213 -10.52 12.99 -0.87
N ARG A 214 -9.37 12.59 -1.45
CA ARG A 214 -9.08 12.76 -2.89
C ARG A 214 -9.92 11.85 -3.78
N ALA A 215 -10.35 10.71 -3.25
CA ALA A 215 -11.26 9.79 -3.92
C ALA A 215 -12.73 10.26 -3.84
N GLY A 216 -13.04 11.27 -3.02
CA GLY A 216 -14.41 11.68 -2.72
C GLY A 216 -15.16 10.69 -1.81
N ASP A 217 -14.44 9.85 -1.07
CA ASP A 217 -15.00 8.88 -0.13
C ASP A 217 -14.90 9.43 1.30
N GLU A 218 -15.86 10.26 1.69
CA GLU A 218 -15.89 10.90 3.01
C GLU A 218 -16.12 9.88 4.13
N GLU A 219 -16.81 8.77 3.86
CA GLU A 219 -17.07 7.73 4.86
C GLU A 219 -15.77 6.99 5.22
N THR A 220 -14.93 6.67 4.24
CA THR A 220 -13.59 6.11 4.53
C THR A 220 -12.70 7.14 5.22
N ALA A 221 -12.80 8.43 4.87
CA ALA A 221 -12.03 9.49 5.54
C ALA A 221 -12.41 9.58 7.02
N GLU A 222 -13.69 9.46 7.37
CA GLU A 222 -14.17 9.45 8.75
C GLU A 222 -13.71 8.21 9.52
N VAL A 223 -13.76 7.02 8.89
CA VAL A 223 -13.19 5.80 9.48
C VAL A 223 -11.71 5.98 9.82
N ALA A 224 -10.92 6.54 8.89
CA ALA A 224 -9.51 6.79 9.12
C ALA A 224 -9.26 7.80 10.24
N ARG A 225 -10.07 8.87 10.33
CA ARG A 225 -10.00 9.85 11.44
C ARG A 225 -10.30 9.22 12.79
N ARG A 226 -11.33 8.38 12.86
CA ARG A 226 -11.75 7.73 14.10
C ARG A 226 -10.67 6.77 14.61
N ASN A 227 -10.22 5.85 13.77
CA ASN A 227 -9.17 4.89 14.16
C ASN A 227 -7.90 5.65 14.57
N ARG A 228 -7.48 6.66 13.80
CA ARG A 228 -6.34 7.52 14.17
C ARG A 228 -6.47 8.16 15.56
N ALA A 229 -7.66 8.64 15.93
CA ALA A 229 -7.86 9.27 17.22
C ALA A 229 -7.75 8.26 18.38
N GLU A 230 -8.17 7.01 18.14
CA GLU A 230 -8.02 5.87 19.04
C GLU A 230 -6.51 5.53 19.18
N GLU A 231 -5.74 5.44 18.08
CA GLU A 231 -4.27 5.21 18.14
C GLU A 231 -3.50 6.35 18.82
N GLU A 232 -3.87 7.60 18.53
CA GLU A 232 -3.29 8.76 19.20
C GLU A 232 -3.54 8.74 20.71
N ALA A 233 -4.68 8.17 21.15
CA ALA A 233 -4.97 7.99 22.56
C ALA A 233 -4.12 6.87 23.17
N MET A 234 -3.97 5.75 22.47
CA MET A 234 -3.11 4.65 22.92
C MET A 234 -1.63 5.06 23.02
N ALA A 235 -1.12 5.77 22.01
CA ALA A 235 0.24 6.32 22.04
C ALA A 235 0.48 7.24 23.27
N ARG A 236 -0.50 8.08 23.63
CA ARG A 236 -0.43 8.92 24.84
C ARG A 236 -0.43 8.07 26.12
N LYS A 237 -1.29 7.05 26.20
CA LYS A 237 -1.31 6.14 27.35
C LYS A 237 0.06 5.45 27.50
N LEU A 238 0.67 4.97 26.43
CA LEU A 238 2.02 4.38 26.48
C LEU A 238 3.09 5.39 26.92
N GLU A 239 2.99 6.65 26.45
CA GLU A 239 3.90 7.73 26.86
C GLU A 239 3.84 8.03 28.36
N GLU A 240 2.66 7.97 28.96
CA GLU A 240 2.45 8.17 30.40
C GLU A 240 3.04 7.04 31.26
N HIS A 241 3.36 5.87 30.68
CA HIS A 241 3.83 4.68 31.40
C HIS A 241 5.34 4.40 31.24
N TRP A 242 6.12 5.30 30.63
CA TRP A 242 7.55 5.08 30.41
C TRP A 242 8.34 4.78 31.68
N ASP A 243 8.05 5.47 32.78
CA ASP A 243 8.74 5.23 34.06
C ASP A 243 8.46 3.81 34.59
N LEU A 244 7.21 3.35 34.49
CA LEU A 244 6.82 1.98 34.86
C LEU A 244 7.57 0.95 34.01
N PHE A 245 7.60 1.13 32.69
CA PHE A 245 8.30 0.22 31.78
C PHE A 245 9.81 0.19 32.02
N ALA A 246 10.41 1.33 32.34
CA ALA A 246 11.82 1.43 32.70
C ALA A 246 12.12 0.66 34.01
N GLU A 247 11.30 0.83 35.05
CA GLU A 247 11.45 0.10 36.30
C GLU A 247 11.27 -1.41 36.13
N GLN A 248 10.28 -1.83 35.35
CA GLN A 248 10.05 -3.25 35.05
C GLN A 248 11.24 -3.84 34.29
N SER A 249 11.76 -3.13 33.28
CA SER A 249 12.94 -3.55 32.52
C SER A 249 14.17 -3.73 33.42
N LEU A 250 14.39 -2.83 34.38
CA LEU A 250 15.48 -2.95 35.36
C LEU A 250 15.28 -4.16 36.29
N ARG A 251 14.05 -4.40 36.73
CA ARG A 251 13.69 -5.56 37.57
C ARG A 251 13.90 -6.88 36.86
N GLU A 252 13.55 -6.97 35.57
CA GLU A 252 13.75 -8.17 34.74
C GLU A 252 15.23 -8.54 34.60
N GLU A 253 16.12 -7.54 34.57
CA GLU A 253 17.58 -7.73 34.55
C GLU A 253 18.19 -7.95 35.95
N GLY A 254 17.37 -8.05 37.00
CA GLY A 254 17.81 -8.26 38.38
C GLY A 254 18.49 -7.04 39.02
N VAL A 255 18.32 -5.85 38.44
CA VAL A 255 18.88 -4.59 38.97
C VAL A 255 17.93 -4.04 40.03
N SER A 256 18.42 -3.90 41.27
CA SER A 256 17.65 -3.27 42.34
C SER A 256 17.51 -1.76 42.09
N THR A 257 16.28 -1.27 42.05
CA THR A 257 15.93 0.15 41.93
C THR A 257 15.90 0.88 43.28
N ALA A 258 16.29 0.21 44.38
CA ALA A 258 16.43 0.88 45.66
C ALA A 258 17.52 1.95 45.54
N ALA A 259 17.11 3.22 45.56
CA ALA A 259 18.03 4.33 45.75
C ALA A 259 18.86 4.02 47.01
N LYS A 260 20.19 4.02 46.87
CA LYS A 260 21.05 4.15 48.04
C LYS A 260 20.80 5.55 48.59
N ASP A 261 20.10 5.63 49.72
CA ASP A 261 19.95 6.83 50.54
C ASP A 261 21.30 7.51 50.81
#